data_AF-A0A5U9L030-F1
#
_entry.id   AF-A0A5U9L030-F1
#
_cell.length_a   1.000
_cell.length_b   1.000
_cell.length_c   1.000
_cell.angle_alpha   90.00
_cell.angle_beta   90.00
_cell.angle_gamma   90.00
#
_symmetry.space_group_name_H-M   'P 1'
#
loop_
_entity.id
_entity.type
_entity.pdbx_description
1 polymer ?
#
loop_
_entity_poly.entity_id
_entity_poly.type
_entity_poly.pdbx_seq_one_letter_code
_entity_poly.pdbx_strand_id
1 'polypeptide(L)'
;MSEHTHADPEVLTDHTDVICSTSIERIVTGRNAALTQIESLVHQLAEISTLTSSIGGKTAPDWAMKQDFRCGCWLLEKPETAMKAITRNLDRGIWRDLMERSGMLSLMDARAREQWYNSLEKDDIPAISEANILSTFEQLHQSK
;
A
#
# COMPACT_ATOMS: atom_id res chain seq x y z
N MET A 1 11.08 36.41 32.21
CA MET A 1 10.59 36.58 30.82
C MET A 1 11.48 35.74 29.92
N SER A 2 11.11 34.60 29.35
CA SER A 2 9.96 33.70 29.49
C SER A 2 10.50 32.30 29.17
N GLU A 3 10.13 31.31 29.98
CA GLU A 3 10.20 29.90 29.61
C GLU A 3 9.14 29.62 28.54
N HIS A 4 9.52 28.93 27.47
CA HIS A 4 8.57 28.20 26.64
C HIS A 4 9.08 26.78 26.44
N THR A 5 8.72 25.95 27.42
CA THR A 5 8.59 24.50 27.29
C THR A 5 7.65 24.23 26.10
N HIS A 6 8.21 23.82 24.98
CA HIS A 6 7.42 23.23 23.90
C HIS A 6 7.07 21.82 24.33
N ALA A 7 5.87 21.69 24.91
CA ALA A 7 5.27 20.41 25.22
C ALA A 7 5.07 19.61 23.93
N ASP A 8 5.61 18.39 23.92
CA ASP A 8 5.17 17.32 23.02
C ASP A 8 3.65 17.16 23.12
N PRO A 9 2.94 16.91 22.02
CA PRO A 9 1.59 16.38 22.11
C PRO A 9 1.72 14.87 22.37
N GLU A 10 1.97 14.52 23.62
CA GLU A 10 1.65 13.19 24.14
C GLU A 10 0.12 13.07 24.15
N VAL A 11 -0.44 12.51 23.07
CA VAL A 11 -1.87 12.13 23.03
C VAL A 11 -1.97 10.65 23.28
N LEU A 12 -2.17 10.33 24.55
CA LEU A 12 -2.61 9.02 25.02
C LEU A 12 -4.14 9.10 25.21
N THR A 13 -4.93 8.56 24.27
CA THR A 13 -6.35 8.28 24.47
C THR A 13 -6.79 7.06 23.67
N ASP A 14 -7.13 6.00 24.40
CA ASP A 14 -7.97 4.81 24.10
C ASP A 14 -8.25 4.35 22.66
N HIS A 15 -8.06 3.04 22.44
CA HIS A 15 -8.06 2.27 21.19
C HIS A 15 -9.37 2.25 20.38
N THR A 16 -9.87 3.40 19.97
CA THR A 16 -10.70 3.53 18.76
C THR A 16 -10.36 4.86 18.10
N ASP A 17 -9.21 4.90 17.44
CA ASP A 17 -8.80 6.07 16.67
C ASP A 17 -9.77 6.25 15.49
N VAL A 18 -10.70 7.19 15.65
CA VAL A 18 -11.46 7.74 14.53
C VAL A 18 -10.44 8.16 13.48
N ILE A 19 -10.56 7.63 12.25
CA ILE A 19 -9.67 8.04 11.17
C ILE A 19 -9.97 9.51 10.86
N CYS A 20 -9.11 10.41 11.34
CA CYS A 20 -9.19 11.83 11.02
C CYS A 20 -8.96 12.06 9.52
N SER A 21 -9.65 13.03 8.92
CA SER A 21 -9.46 13.39 7.50
C SER A 21 -8.01 13.73 7.16
N THR A 22 -7.27 14.33 8.10
CA THR A 22 -5.82 14.60 7.98
C THR A 22 -4.99 13.32 7.85
N SER A 23 -5.41 12.22 8.48
CA SER A 23 -4.78 10.91 8.34
C SER A 23 -5.07 10.29 6.97
N ILE A 24 -6.30 10.45 6.43
CA ILE A 24 -6.66 9.97 5.10
C ILE A 24 -5.84 10.70 4.02
N GLU A 25 -5.81 12.03 4.08
CA GLU A 25 -5.04 12.85 3.15
C GLU A 25 -3.56 12.46 3.13
N ARG A 26 -2.96 12.27 4.32
CA ARG A 26 -1.57 11.84 4.46
C ARG A 26 -1.34 10.46 3.85
N ILE A 27 -2.24 9.51 4.06
CA ILE A 27 -2.14 8.15 3.49
C ILE A 27 -2.22 8.21 1.97
N VAL A 28 -3.21 8.90 1.41
CA VAL A 28 -3.41 9.02 -0.04
C VAL A 28 -2.21 9.72 -0.69
N THR A 29 -1.76 10.83 -0.12
CA THR A 29 -0.59 11.57 -0.61
C THR A 29 0.68 10.74 -0.55
N GLY A 30 0.92 10.06 0.57
CA GLY A 30 2.06 9.17 0.75
C GLY A 30 2.07 7.99 -0.23
N ARG A 31 0.91 7.35 -0.43
CA ARG A 31 0.71 6.28 -1.40
C ARG A 31 1.03 6.73 -2.83
N ASN A 32 0.51 7.88 -3.25
CA ASN A 32 0.75 8.41 -4.59
C ASN A 32 2.22 8.78 -4.81
N ALA A 33 2.85 9.45 -3.84
CA ALA A 33 4.27 9.78 -3.91
C ALA A 33 5.17 8.54 -3.96
N ALA A 34 4.82 7.48 -3.22
CA ALA A 34 5.54 6.21 -3.28
C ALA A 34 5.40 5.54 -4.65
N LEU A 35 4.19 5.49 -5.22
CA LEU A 35 3.98 4.88 -6.53
C LEU A 35 4.69 5.62 -7.67
N THR A 36 4.73 6.95 -7.64
CA THR A 36 5.51 7.73 -8.61
C THR A 36 7.00 7.38 -8.55
N GLN A 37 7.56 7.23 -7.34
CA GLN A 37 8.97 6.85 -7.18
C GLN A 37 9.23 5.40 -7.63
N ILE A 38 8.33 4.48 -7.30
CA ILE A 38 8.42 3.08 -7.74
C ILE A 38 8.34 3.00 -9.27
N GLU A 39 7.44 3.73 -9.90
CA GLU A 39 7.31 3.77 -11.36
C GLU A 39 8.60 4.22 -12.03
N SER A 40 9.21 5.29 -11.52
CA SER A 40 10.51 5.76 -12.01
C SER A 40 11.59 4.68 -11.87
N LEU A 41 11.64 4.00 -10.71
CA LEU A 41 12.60 2.94 -10.45
C LEU A 41 12.42 1.74 -11.39
N VAL A 42 11.18 1.31 -11.64
CA VAL A 42 10.88 0.20 -12.55
C VAL A 42 11.30 0.52 -13.99
N HIS A 43 11.06 1.74 -14.45
CA HIS A 43 11.51 2.17 -15.77
C HIS A 43 13.04 2.22 -15.86
N GLN A 44 13.71 2.81 -14.87
CA GLN A 44 15.17 2.85 -14.81
C GLN A 44 15.78 1.44 -14.81
N LEU A 45 15.19 0.50 -14.07
CA LEU A 45 15.66 -0.88 -14.04
C LEU A 45 15.49 -1.57 -15.41
N ALA A 46 14.41 -1.29 -16.13
CA ALA A 46 14.19 -1.80 -17.49
C ALA A 46 15.20 -1.22 -18.49
N GLU A 47 15.56 0.06 -18.37
CA GLU A 47 16.61 0.70 -19.17
C GLU A 47 17.98 0.08 -18.89
N ILE A 48 18.33 -0.09 -17.61
CA ILE A 48 19.57 -0.76 -17.19
C ILE A 48 19.62 -2.19 -17.75
N SER A 49 18.52 -2.94 -17.65
CA SER A 49 18.41 -4.30 -18.20
C SER A 49 18.68 -4.34 -19.71
N THR A 50 18.19 -3.33 -20.44
CA THR A 50 18.43 -3.18 -21.89
C THR A 50 19.89 -2.85 -22.17
N LEU A 51 20.49 -1.94 -21.39
CA LEU A 51 21.89 -1.54 -21.52
C LEU A 51 22.85 -2.70 -21.20
N THR A 52 22.62 -3.44 -20.13
CA THR A 52 23.48 -4.59 -19.76
C THR A 52 23.39 -5.70 -20.80
N SER A 53 22.18 -5.95 -21.34
CA SER A 53 21.99 -6.94 -22.41
C SER A 53 22.77 -6.57 -23.68
N SER A 54 22.78 -5.28 -24.06
CA SER A 54 23.47 -4.83 -25.28
C SER A 54 25.00 -4.97 -25.23
N ILE A 55 25.58 -5.02 -24.03
CA ILE A 55 27.02 -5.25 -23.80
C ILE A 55 27.35 -6.70 -23.41
N GLY A 56 26.40 -7.63 -23.51
CA GLY A 56 26.59 -9.04 -23.18
C GLY A 56 26.48 -9.39 -21.69
N GLY A 57 26.09 -8.43 -20.84
CA GLY A 57 25.86 -8.59 -19.40
C GLY A 57 24.53 -9.22 -19.01
N LYS A 58 23.71 -9.66 -19.99
CA LYS A 58 22.36 -10.23 -19.82
C LYS A 58 21.34 -9.25 -19.21
N THR A 59 20.16 -9.74 -18.83
CA THR A 59 19.02 -8.92 -18.37
C THR A 59 18.89 -8.91 -16.84
N ALA A 60 18.10 -7.97 -16.29
CA ALA A 60 17.88 -7.86 -14.85
C ALA A 60 17.49 -9.17 -14.15
N PRO A 61 16.57 -10.01 -14.68
CA PRO A 61 16.31 -11.33 -14.12
C PRO A 61 17.54 -12.24 -14.00
N ASP A 62 18.51 -12.16 -14.90
CA ASP A 62 19.69 -13.04 -14.92
C ASP A 62 20.68 -12.73 -13.78
N TRP A 63 20.80 -11.45 -13.39
CA TRP A 63 21.78 -11.00 -12.41
C TRP A 63 21.19 -10.54 -11.07
N ALA A 64 19.90 -10.20 -11.01
CA ALA A 64 19.23 -9.78 -9.78
C ALA A 64 18.61 -10.95 -8.99
N MET A 65 18.34 -12.10 -9.64
CA MET A 65 17.64 -13.23 -9.03
C MET A 65 18.58 -14.38 -8.70
N LYS A 66 18.43 -14.96 -7.50
CA LYS A 66 19.11 -16.20 -7.12
C LYS A 66 18.48 -17.37 -7.88
N GLN A 67 19.31 -18.26 -8.44
CA GLN A 67 18.87 -19.35 -9.33
C GLN A 67 17.79 -20.27 -8.71
N ASP A 68 17.86 -20.50 -7.40
CA ASP A 68 16.94 -21.37 -6.66
C ASP A 68 15.77 -20.61 -6.00
N PHE A 69 15.73 -19.29 -6.12
CA PHE A 69 14.69 -18.44 -5.53
C PHE A 69 13.85 -17.80 -6.64
N ARG A 70 13.14 -18.63 -7.41
CA ARG A 70 12.14 -18.14 -8.37
C ARG A 70 10.80 -17.89 -7.67
N CYS A 71 10.81 -17.08 -6.63
CA CYS A 71 9.60 -16.33 -6.29
C CYS A 71 9.53 -15.16 -7.29
N GLY A 72 8.42 -14.98 -8.00
CA GLY A 72 8.31 -13.92 -9.02
C GLY A 72 8.56 -12.54 -8.39
N CYS A 73 9.53 -11.79 -8.90
CA CYS A 73 9.80 -10.43 -8.45
C CYS A 73 9.10 -9.43 -9.37
N TRP A 74 8.08 -8.75 -8.86
CA TRP A 74 7.30 -7.78 -9.65
C TRP A 74 8.14 -6.63 -10.21
N LEU A 75 9.23 -6.24 -9.54
CA LEU A 75 10.13 -5.19 -10.04
C LEU A 75 10.86 -5.58 -11.33
N LEU A 76 10.95 -6.88 -11.63
CA LEU A 76 11.64 -7.41 -12.81
C LEU A 76 10.67 -7.70 -13.97
N GLU A 77 9.37 -7.51 -13.76
CA GLU A 77 8.36 -7.60 -14.82
C GLU A 77 8.39 -6.37 -15.74
N LYS A 78 7.63 -6.43 -16.85
CA LYS A 78 7.42 -5.26 -17.70
C LYS A 78 6.82 -4.11 -16.88
N PRO A 79 7.19 -2.83 -17.14
CA PRO A 79 6.74 -1.71 -16.33
C PRO A 79 5.23 -1.65 -16.09
N GLU A 80 4.42 -1.87 -17.11
CA GLU A 80 2.96 -1.90 -16.98
C GLU A 80 2.46 -3.01 -16.03
N THR A 81 2.99 -4.22 -16.19
CA THR A 81 2.62 -5.38 -15.36
C THR A 81 3.10 -5.20 -13.91
N ALA A 82 4.33 -4.74 -13.75
CA ALA A 82 4.93 -4.42 -12.46
C ALA A 82 4.09 -3.39 -11.70
N MET A 83 3.76 -2.26 -12.35
CA MET A 83 3.02 -1.18 -11.71
C MET A 83 1.61 -1.59 -11.32
N LYS A 84 0.90 -2.36 -12.17
CA LYS A 84 -0.43 -2.91 -11.81
C LYS A 84 -0.35 -3.80 -10.56
N ALA A 85 0.60 -4.74 -10.52
CA ALA A 85 0.75 -5.66 -9.40
C ALA A 85 1.19 -4.95 -8.11
N ILE A 86 2.18 -4.07 -8.20
CA ILE A 86 2.70 -3.33 -7.03
C ILE A 86 1.65 -2.38 -6.46
N THR A 87 0.95 -1.64 -7.31
CA THR A 87 -0.13 -0.74 -6.88
C THR A 87 -1.19 -1.49 -6.08
N ARG A 88 -1.66 -2.62 -6.62
CA ARG A 88 -2.64 -3.46 -5.95
C ARG A 88 -2.14 -4.03 -4.63
N ASN A 89 -0.90 -4.53 -4.59
CA ASN A 89 -0.33 -5.10 -3.37
C ASN A 89 -0.13 -4.04 -2.28
N LEU A 90 0.28 -2.83 -2.67
CA LEU A 90 0.42 -1.68 -1.77
C LEU A 90 -0.96 -1.27 -1.22
N ASP A 91 -1.94 -1.08 -2.10
CA ASP A 91 -3.30 -0.70 -1.71
C ASP A 91 -3.91 -1.75 -0.77
N ARG A 92 -3.69 -3.04 -1.04
CA ARG A 92 -4.09 -4.15 -0.14
C ARG A 92 -3.47 -4.03 1.25
N GLY A 93 -2.18 -3.70 1.32
CA GLY A 93 -1.48 -3.47 2.58
C GLY A 93 -2.08 -2.30 3.38
N ILE A 94 -2.33 -1.19 2.70
CA ILE A 94 -2.94 0.00 3.30
C ILE A 94 -4.35 -0.29 3.81
N TRP A 95 -5.17 -1.03 3.05
CA TRP A 95 -6.51 -1.42 3.50
C TRP A 95 -6.50 -2.26 4.77
N ARG A 96 -5.54 -3.18 4.92
CA ARG A 96 -5.38 -3.96 6.15
C ARG A 96 -5.03 -3.06 7.33
N ASP A 97 -4.06 -2.17 7.16
CA ASP A 97 -3.65 -1.20 8.20
C ASP A 97 -4.80 -0.28 8.62
N LEU A 98 -5.55 0.26 7.65
CA LEU A 98 -6.73 1.11 7.91
C LEU A 98 -7.79 0.38 8.75
N MET A 99 -8.08 -0.87 8.41
CA MET A 99 -9.09 -1.68 9.09
C MET A 99 -8.67 -2.12 10.49
N GLU A 100 -7.39 -2.36 10.69
CA GLU A 100 -6.81 -2.66 12.00
C GLU A 100 -6.84 -1.42 12.91
N ARG A 101 -6.31 -0.29 12.43
CA ARG A 101 -6.15 0.94 13.23
C ARG A 101 -7.48 1.63 13.56
N SER A 102 -8.47 1.51 12.67
CA SER A 102 -9.83 2.02 12.94
C SER A 102 -10.62 1.19 13.95
N GLY A 103 -10.10 0.02 14.37
CA GLY A 103 -10.83 -0.93 15.20
C GLY A 103 -12.03 -1.58 14.50
N MET A 104 -12.25 -1.33 13.20
CA MET A 104 -13.42 -1.83 12.48
C MET A 104 -13.50 -3.36 12.51
N LEU A 105 -12.35 -4.04 12.42
CA LEU A 105 -12.29 -5.50 12.50
C LEU A 105 -12.83 -6.08 13.83
N SER A 106 -12.75 -5.31 14.92
CA SER A 106 -13.27 -5.71 16.23
C SER A 106 -14.80 -5.66 16.31
N LEU A 107 -15.42 -4.84 15.47
CA LEU A 107 -16.87 -4.67 15.41
C LEU A 107 -17.55 -5.70 14.50
N MET A 108 -16.76 -6.39 13.66
CA MET A 108 -17.23 -7.39 12.71
C MET A 108 -17.25 -8.79 13.34
N ASP A 109 -18.28 -9.58 13.01
CA ASP A 109 -18.29 -11.01 13.31
C ASP A 109 -17.25 -11.78 12.47
N ALA A 110 -17.03 -13.06 12.81
CA ALA A 110 -16.03 -13.89 12.15
C ALA A 110 -16.28 -14.05 10.63
N ARG A 111 -17.54 -14.13 10.20
CA ARG A 111 -17.92 -14.29 8.80
C ARG A 111 -17.70 -13.00 8.02
N ALA A 112 -18.12 -11.87 8.57
CA ALA A 112 -17.90 -10.56 7.96
C ALA A 112 -16.40 -10.26 7.82
N ARG A 113 -15.61 -10.60 8.84
CA ARG A 113 -14.16 -10.44 8.82
C ARG A 113 -13.50 -11.30 7.74
N GLU A 114 -13.89 -12.57 7.63
CA GLU A 114 -13.40 -13.47 6.59
C GLU A 114 -13.78 -12.98 5.19
N GLN A 115 -15.03 -12.54 5.00
CA GLN A 115 -15.49 -11.98 3.73
C GLN A 115 -14.69 -10.74 3.32
N TRP A 116 -14.36 -9.88 4.28
CA TRP A 116 -13.51 -8.72 4.05
C TRP A 116 -12.09 -9.12 3.64
N TYR A 117 -11.44 -10.04 4.35
CA TYR A 117 -10.11 -10.49 3.94
C TYR A 117 -10.12 -11.14 2.54
N ASN A 118 -11.15 -11.93 2.24
CA ASN A 118 -11.30 -12.55 0.92
C ASN A 118 -11.57 -11.52 -0.19
N SER A 119 -12.23 -10.39 0.11
CA SER A 119 -12.43 -9.32 -0.88
C SER A 119 -11.12 -8.65 -1.25
N LEU A 120 -10.20 -8.52 -0.29
CA LEU A 120 -8.88 -7.93 -0.49
C LEU A 120 -7.96 -8.79 -1.37
N GLU A 121 -8.15 -10.10 -1.43
CA GLU A 121 -7.34 -10.99 -2.27
C GLU A 121 -7.71 -10.92 -3.76
N LYS A 122 -8.81 -10.27 -4.11
CA LYS A 122 -9.23 -10.11 -5.51
C LYS A 122 -8.35 -9.11 -6.29
N ASP A 123 -8.54 -9.10 -7.60
CA ASP A 123 -7.85 -8.18 -8.51
C ASP A 123 -8.49 -6.78 -8.54
N ASP A 124 -9.76 -6.66 -8.14
CA ASP A 124 -10.62 -5.48 -8.27
C ASP A 124 -10.82 -4.71 -6.96
N ILE A 125 -9.84 -4.74 -6.05
CA ILE A 125 -9.91 -3.98 -4.80
C ILE A 125 -10.06 -2.48 -5.06
N PRO A 126 -10.82 -1.74 -4.23
CA PRO A 126 -10.92 -0.29 -4.37
C PRO A 126 -9.54 0.35 -4.25
N ALA A 127 -9.19 1.22 -5.21
CA ALA A 127 -7.95 1.97 -5.12
C ALA A 127 -7.93 2.85 -3.85
N ILE A 128 -6.75 3.06 -3.26
CA ILE A 128 -6.61 3.98 -2.14
C ILE A 128 -6.83 5.42 -2.62
N SER A 129 -8.00 5.96 -2.28
CA SER A 129 -8.41 7.34 -2.50
C SER A 129 -9.31 7.77 -1.34
N GLU A 130 -9.43 9.07 -1.11
CA GLU A 130 -10.31 9.60 -0.05
C GLU A 130 -11.76 9.11 -0.24
N ALA A 131 -12.30 9.23 -1.46
CA ALA A 131 -13.65 8.80 -1.78
C ALA A 131 -13.86 7.30 -1.53
N ASN A 132 -12.92 6.45 -1.93
CA ASN A 132 -13.04 5.00 -1.75
C ASN A 132 -12.91 4.62 -0.27
N ILE A 133 -12.02 5.29 0.48
CA ILE A 133 -11.88 5.10 1.94
C ILE A 133 -13.20 5.47 2.62
N LEU A 134 -13.70 6.68 2.42
CA LEU A 134 -14.94 7.14 3.05
C LEU A 134 -16.12 6.21 2.70
N SER A 135 -16.30 5.89 1.41
CA SER A 135 -17.38 5.00 0.96
C SER A 135 -17.29 3.60 1.56
N THR A 136 -16.08 3.04 1.68
CA THR A 136 -15.87 1.73 2.29
C THR A 136 -16.23 1.75 3.78
N PHE A 137 -15.78 2.77 4.51
CA PHE A 137 -16.08 2.91 5.93
C PHE A 137 -17.58 3.15 6.19
N GLU A 138 -18.25 3.93 5.33
CA GLU A 138 -19.71 4.12 5.38
C GLU A 138 -20.46 2.80 5.17
N GLN A 139 -20.09 2.01 4.16
CA GLN A 139 -20.70 0.71 3.88
C GLN A 139 -20.51 -0.27 5.05
N LEU A 140 -19.31 -0.33 5.63
CA LEU A 140 -19.03 -1.17 6.78
C LEU A 140 -19.84 -0.74 8.02
N HIS A 141 -20.08 0.56 8.19
CA HIS A 141 -20.92 1.06 9.27
C HIS A 141 -22.40 0.72 9.09
N GLN A 142 -22.91 0.73 7.85
CA GLN A 142 -24.29 0.36 7.52
C GLN A 142 -24.55 -1.15 7.60
N SER A 143 -23.50 -1.96 7.50
CA SER A 143 -23.57 -3.43 7.51
C SER A 143 -23.48 -4.04 8.92
N LYS A 144 -23.48 -3.20 9.97
CA LYS A 144 -23.59 -3.59 11.39
C LYS A 144 -25.03 -3.97 11.72
#